data_AF-A0A350QKC2-F1
#
_entry.id   AF-A0A350QKC2-F1
#
_cell.length_a   1.000
_cell.length_b   1.000
_cell.length_c   1.000
_cell.angle_alpha   90.00
_cell.angle_beta   90.00
_cell.angle_gamma   90.00
#
_symmetry.space_group_name_H-M   'P 1'
#
loop_
_entity.id
_entity.type
_entity.pdbx_description
1 polymer ?
#
loop_
_entity_poly.entity_id
_entity_poly.type
_entity_poly.pdbx_seq_one_letter_code
_entity_poly.pdbx_strand_id
1 'polypeptide(L)'
;MNISASQSQLLRQLNIKPLQARSGFFTHNTSSENLTSVRDTAGLLQPEATVLSADITLLLRQSVVTDWQIDPDATQCQLNNNILITPALTALQQPGLKQQLWILLQPLLVNDVD
;
A
#
# COMPACT_ATOMS: atom_id res chain seq x y z
N MET A 1 17.50 -21.36 2.23
CA MET A 1 18.82 -21.29 2.89
C MET A 1 19.03 -22.62 3.60
N ASN A 2 20.01 -23.43 3.20
CA ASN A 2 20.29 -24.73 3.83
C ASN A 2 21.42 -24.56 4.85
N ILE A 3 21.10 -24.71 6.14
CA ILE A 3 22.06 -24.61 7.24
C ILE A 3 22.76 -25.97 7.38
N SER A 4 24.09 -25.99 7.49
CA SER A 4 24.84 -27.24 7.62
C SER A 4 24.66 -27.88 9.01
N ALA A 5 24.97 -29.18 9.13
CA ALA A 5 24.87 -29.90 10.40
C ALA A 5 25.77 -29.31 11.51
N SER A 6 26.99 -28.87 11.15
CA SER A 6 27.92 -28.23 12.08
C SER A 6 27.43 -26.86 12.56
N GLN A 7 26.82 -26.06 11.68
CA GLN A 7 26.19 -24.79 12.04
C GLN A 7 25.01 -25.01 13.00
N SER A 8 24.22 -26.06 12.78
CA SER A 8 23.09 -26.42 13.64
C SER A 8 23.55 -26.81 15.06
N GLN A 9 24.68 -27.50 15.19
CA GLN A 9 25.29 -27.85 16.48
C GLN A 9 25.82 -26.63 17.22
N LEU A 10 26.47 -25.70 16.51
CA LEU A 10 26.97 -24.44 17.08
C LEU A 10 25.81 -23.58 17.62
N LEU A 11 24.72 -23.45 16.85
CA LEU A 11 23.52 -22.72 17.26
C LEU A 11 22.90 -23.30 18.54
N ARG A 12 22.92 -24.63 18.69
CA ARG A 12 22.46 -25.31 19.92
C ARG A 12 23.37 -25.04 21.11
N GLN A 13 24.69 -25.07 20.94
CA GLN A 13 25.64 -24.77 22.01
C GLN A 13 25.55 -23.31 22.48
N LEU A 14 25.34 -22.38 21.54
CA LEU A 14 25.18 -20.96 21.82
C LEU A 14 23.76 -20.60 22.33
N ASN A 15 22.88 -21.59 22.47
CA ASN A 15 21.48 -21.42 22.86
C ASN A 15 20.72 -20.40 22.01
N ILE A 16 21.11 -20.27 20.73
CA ILE A 16 20.49 -19.35 19.78
C ILE A 16 19.27 -20.05 19.20
N LYS A 17 18.08 -19.59 19.60
CA LYS A 17 16.82 -20.08 19.05
C LYS A 17 16.48 -19.34 17.75
N PRO A 18 16.09 -20.03 16.68
CA PRO A 18 15.66 -19.36 15.46
C PRO A 18 14.45 -18.49 15.74
N LEU A 19 14.49 -17.25 15.26
CA LEU A 19 13.37 -16.32 15.33
C LEU A 19 12.21 -16.91 14.56
N GLN A 20 11.15 -17.31 15.28
CA GLN A 20 9.90 -17.68 14.67
C GLN A 20 9.28 -16.40 14.11
N ALA A 21 9.12 -16.32 12.78
CA ALA A 21 8.41 -15.21 12.17
C ALA A 21 6.96 -15.22 12.69
N ARG A 22 6.48 -14.07 13.20
CA ARG A 22 5.08 -13.91 13.61
C ARG A 22 4.19 -14.12 12.39
N SER A 23 3.03 -14.78 12.53
CA SER A 23 2.20 -15.15 11.38
C SER A 23 1.73 -13.96 10.53
N GLY A 24 1.76 -12.73 11.06
CA GLY A 24 1.49 -11.50 10.31
C GLY A 24 2.56 -11.09 9.29
N PHE A 25 3.73 -11.74 9.26
CA PHE A 25 4.75 -11.52 8.21
C PHE A 25 4.49 -12.34 6.94
N PHE A 26 3.59 -13.33 7.01
CA PHE A 26 3.17 -14.10 5.86
C PHE A 26 1.81 -13.54 5.41
N THR A 27 1.82 -12.81 4.30
CA THR A 27 0.59 -12.37 3.63
C THR A 27 -0.22 -13.60 3.25
N HIS A 28 -1.28 -13.85 4.01
CA HIS A 28 -2.28 -14.85 3.67
C HIS A 28 -3.12 -14.27 2.54
N ASN A 29 -2.84 -14.67 1.30
CA ASN A 29 -3.75 -14.46 0.17
C ASN A 29 -5.02 -15.29 0.42
N THR A 30 -5.92 -14.78 1.25
CA THR A 30 -7.29 -15.25 1.30
C THR A 30 -8.09 -14.50 0.25
N SER A 31 -8.33 -15.17 -0.88
CA SER A 31 -9.47 -14.90 -1.72
C SER A 31 -10.74 -14.88 -0.86
N SER A 32 -11.46 -13.76 -0.84
CA SER A 32 -12.88 -13.75 -0.52
C SER A 32 -13.55 -12.60 -1.23
N GLU A 33 -14.27 -13.02 -2.27
CA GLU A 33 -15.40 -12.38 -2.91
C GLU A 33 -16.22 -11.51 -1.94
N ASN A 34 -16.41 -10.25 -2.31
CA ASN A 34 -17.71 -9.60 -2.16
C ASN A 34 -17.89 -8.57 -3.28
N LEU A 35 -18.26 -9.11 -4.43
CA LEU A 35 -18.95 -8.39 -5.48
C LEU A 35 -20.33 -7.99 -4.95
N THR A 36 -20.51 -6.72 -4.58
CA THR A 36 -21.82 -6.08 -4.73
C THR A 36 -21.71 -4.56 -4.83
N SER A 37 -22.22 -4.08 -5.97
CA SER A 37 -23.05 -2.87 -6.09
C SER A 37 -22.44 -1.61 -6.72
N VAL A 38 -22.43 -1.61 -8.06
CA VAL A 38 -23.04 -0.60 -8.96
C VAL A 38 -22.53 0.85 -8.87
N ARG A 39 -21.75 1.26 -9.88
CA ARG A 39 -21.98 2.46 -10.73
C ARG A 39 -20.95 2.52 -11.88
N ASP A 40 -21.36 3.10 -13.01
CA ASP A 40 -20.65 3.18 -14.29
C ASP A 40 -19.24 3.81 -14.24
N THR A 41 -18.23 3.05 -13.80
CA THR A 41 -16.79 3.37 -13.89
C THR A 41 -16.02 2.13 -14.36
N ALA A 42 -16.15 1.79 -15.64
CA ALA A 42 -15.71 0.50 -16.19
C ALA A 42 -14.17 0.20 -16.17
N GLY A 43 -13.34 1.05 -15.55
CA GLY A 43 -11.90 0.82 -15.43
C GLY A 43 -11.27 1.24 -14.10
N LEU A 44 -12.02 1.84 -13.18
CA LEU A 44 -11.47 2.34 -11.92
C LEU A 44 -11.61 1.29 -10.82
N LEU A 45 -10.49 0.95 -10.21
CA LEU A 45 -10.35 -0.07 -9.18
C LEU A 45 -10.19 0.58 -7.81
N GLN A 46 -10.63 -0.11 -6.76
CA GLN A 46 -10.26 0.28 -5.40
C GLN A 46 -8.84 -0.21 -5.07
N PRO A 47 -8.09 0.54 -4.25
CA PRO A 47 -6.74 0.16 -3.86
C PRO A 47 -6.72 -1.14 -3.05
N GLU A 48 -5.91 -2.10 -3.51
CA GLU A 48 -5.64 -3.32 -2.75
C GLU A 48 -4.90 -3.01 -1.45
N ALA A 49 -5.22 -3.75 -0.38
CA ALA A 49 -4.64 -3.60 0.95
C ALA A 49 -3.15 -3.99 0.98
N THR A 50 -2.31 -3.03 0.61
CA THR A 50 -0.85 -3.09 0.66
C THR A 50 -0.31 -2.07 1.65
N VAL A 51 0.96 -2.21 2.08
CA VAL A 51 1.61 -1.22 2.98
C VAL A 51 1.55 0.19 2.38
N LEU A 52 1.86 0.33 1.08
CA LEU A 52 1.80 1.61 0.39
C LEU A 52 0.38 2.19 0.39
N SER A 53 -0.64 1.35 0.17
CA SER A 53 -2.03 1.81 0.23
C SER A 53 -2.46 2.25 1.63
N ALA A 54 -1.95 1.60 2.68
CA ALA A 54 -2.23 1.98 4.05
C ALA A 54 -1.62 3.35 4.37
N ASP A 55 -0.37 3.59 3.95
CA ASP A 55 0.32 4.87 4.12
C ASP A 55 -0.41 6.00 3.38
N ILE A 56 -0.81 5.76 2.13
CA ILE A 56 -1.59 6.74 1.34
C ILE A 56 -2.95 6.97 1.99
N THR A 57 -3.65 5.94 2.42
CA THR A 57 -4.95 6.07 3.10
C THR A 57 -4.81 6.89 4.38
N LEU A 58 -3.74 6.69 5.15
CA LEU A 58 -3.47 7.47 6.36
C LEU A 58 -3.21 8.93 6.03
N LEU A 59 -2.44 9.21 4.98
CA LEU A 59 -2.20 10.57 4.49
C LEU A 59 -3.51 11.25 4.05
N LEU A 60 -4.36 10.53 3.30
CA LEU A 60 -5.62 11.07 2.80
C LEU A 60 -6.62 11.42 3.90
N ARG A 61 -6.58 10.73 5.05
CA ARG A 61 -7.40 11.08 6.23
C ARG A 61 -7.12 12.48 6.78
N GLN A 62 -5.94 13.04 6.49
CA GLN A 62 -5.55 14.39 6.89
C GLN A 62 -5.83 15.42 5.78
N SER A 63 -6.55 15.03 4.73
CA SER A 63 -6.80 15.86 3.55
C SER A 63 -8.29 16.02 3.30
N VAL A 64 -8.62 16.95 2.40
CA VAL A 64 -10.00 17.12 1.89
C VAL A 64 -10.42 16.06 0.87
N VAL A 65 -9.54 15.11 0.52
CA VAL A 65 -9.82 14.02 -0.43
C VAL A 65 -10.84 13.06 0.18
N THR A 66 -11.96 12.88 -0.51
CA THR A 66 -13.10 12.07 -0.03
C THR A 66 -13.03 10.62 -0.48
N ASP A 67 -12.35 10.35 -1.59
CA ASP A 67 -12.27 9.01 -2.17
C ASP A 67 -10.93 8.81 -2.92
N TRP A 68 -10.49 7.56 -3.00
CA TRP A 68 -9.27 7.18 -3.71
C TRP A 68 -9.51 5.97 -4.61
N GLN A 69 -9.20 6.17 -5.89
CA GLN A 69 -9.40 5.20 -6.95
C GLN A 69 -8.10 4.97 -7.73
N ILE A 70 -7.99 3.79 -8.32
CA ILE A 70 -6.87 3.38 -9.15
C ILE A 70 -7.35 3.26 -10.59
N ASP A 71 -6.66 3.95 -11.49
CA ASP A 71 -6.77 3.74 -12.92
C ASP A 71 -5.50 3.04 -13.42
N PRO A 72 -5.57 1.76 -13.84
CA PRO A 72 -4.38 1.04 -14.30
C PRO A 72 -3.81 1.59 -15.61
N ASP A 73 -4.61 2.28 -16.42
CA ASP A 73 -4.18 2.88 -17.69
C ASP A 73 -3.66 4.32 -17.52
N ALA A 74 -3.90 4.93 -16.36
CA ALA A 74 -3.36 6.25 -16.05
C ALA A 74 -1.84 6.20 -15.91
N THR A 75 -1.18 7.18 -16.53
CA THR A 75 0.28 7.37 -16.44
C THR A 75 0.67 8.36 -15.35
N GLN A 76 -0.30 9.07 -14.77
CA GLN A 76 -0.10 10.18 -13.85
C GLN A 76 -1.16 10.20 -12.76
N CYS A 77 -0.81 10.77 -11.60
CA CYS A 77 -1.77 11.01 -10.52
C CYS A 77 -2.61 12.26 -10.83
N GLN A 78 -3.92 12.16 -10.59
CA GLN A 78 -4.87 13.24 -10.84
C GLN A 78 -5.81 13.42 -9.65
N LEU A 79 -6.31 14.64 -9.48
CA LEU A 79 -7.35 14.95 -8.51
C LEU A 79 -8.58 15.45 -9.28
N ASN A 80 -9.71 14.77 -9.12
CA ASN A 80 -10.97 15.15 -9.74
C ASN A 80 -12.03 15.33 -8.66
N ASN A 81 -12.46 16.56 -8.39
CA ASN A 81 -13.51 16.87 -7.41
C ASN A 81 -13.30 16.16 -6.05
N ASN A 82 -12.10 16.28 -5.47
CA ASN A 82 -11.69 15.62 -4.22
C ASN A 82 -11.61 14.08 -4.27
N ILE A 83 -11.65 13.50 -5.46
CA ILE A 83 -11.34 12.09 -5.69
C ILE A 83 -9.91 12.01 -6.21
N LEU A 84 -9.04 11.32 -5.48
CA LEU A 84 -7.70 11.01 -5.96
C LEU A 84 -7.78 9.83 -6.93
N ILE A 85 -7.20 9.99 -8.11
CA ILE A 85 -7.02 8.92 -9.09
C ILE A 85 -5.53 8.69 -9.28
N THR A 86 -5.06 7.48 -9.00
CA THR A 86 -3.64 7.11 -9.18
C THR A 86 -3.48 6.01 -10.22
N PRO A 87 -2.31 5.92 -10.88
CA PRO A 87 -1.88 4.73 -11.59
C PRO A 87 -1.90 3.49 -10.69
N ALA A 88 -1.74 2.30 -11.30
CA ALA A 88 -1.54 1.06 -10.55
C ALA A 88 -0.46 1.20 -9.46
N LEU A 89 -0.69 0.58 -8.29
CA LEU A 89 0.22 0.70 -7.13
C LEU A 89 1.66 0.30 -7.44
N THR A 90 1.85 -0.64 -8.37
CA THR A 90 3.17 -1.07 -8.86
C THR A 90 3.89 0.06 -9.59
N ALA A 91 3.19 0.84 -10.42
CA ALA A 91 3.74 2.02 -11.08
C ALA A 91 4.00 3.14 -10.06
N LEU A 92 3.13 3.31 -9.07
CA LEU A 92 3.27 4.29 -8.01
C LEU A 92 4.51 4.06 -7.12
N GLN A 93 5.18 2.90 -7.20
CA GLN A 93 6.47 2.69 -6.55
C GLN A 93 7.59 3.56 -7.13
N GLN A 94 7.45 4.02 -8.37
CA GLN A 94 8.41 4.86 -9.05
C GLN A 94 8.56 6.21 -8.34
N PRO A 95 9.79 6.70 -8.12
CA PRO A 95 10.03 7.92 -7.35
C PRO A 95 9.37 9.16 -7.96
N GLY A 96 9.35 9.27 -9.29
CA GLY A 96 8.72 10.40 -9.98
C GLY A 96 7.21 10.50 -9.72
N LEU A 97 6.52 9.37 -9.68
CA LEU A 97 5.07 9.34 -9.42
C LEU A 97 4.76 9.61 -7.94
N LYS A 98 5.60 9.15 -7.01
CA LYS A 98 5.47 9.51 -5.59
C LYS A 98 5.66 11.00 -5.37
N GLN A 99 6.65 11.60 -6.02
CA GLN A 99 6.88 13.04 -5.95
C GLN A 99 5.68 13.82 -6.52
N GLN A 100 5.17 13.39 -7.68
CA GLN A 100 3.98 13.98 -8.27
C GLN A 100 2.77 13.88 -7.32
N LEU A 101 2.53 12.70 -6.75
CA LEU A 101 1.46 12.49 -5.78
C LEU A 101 1.60 13.42 -4.57
N TRP A 102 2.81 13.54 -4.03
CA TRP A 102 3.08 14.41 -2.89
C TRP A 102 2.82 15.88 -3.22
N ILE A 103 3.30 16.37 -4.36
CA ILE A 103 3.05 17.75 -4.81
C ILE A 103 1.55 18.02 -4.94
N LEU A 104 0.79 17.04 -5.44
CA LEU A 104 -0.65 17.16 -5.63
C LEU A 104 -1.42 17.16 -4.30
N LEU A 105 -0.98 16.36 -3.32
CA LEU A 105 -1.64 16.24 -2.02
C LEU A 105 -1.22 17.32 -1.02
N GLN A 106 0.02 17.82 -1.07
CA GLN A 106 0.55 18.80 -0.13
C GLN A 106 -0.37 20.01 0.13
N PRO A 107 -0.97 20.68 -0.88
CA PRO A 107 -1.85 21.82 -0.64
C PRO A 107 -3.23 21.43 -0.08
N LEU A 108 -3.61 20.15 -0.14
CA LEU A 108 -4.90 19.62 0.30
C LEU A 108 -4.88 19.09 1.72
N LEU A 109 -3.69 18.92 2.29
CA LEU A 109 -3.51 18.54 3.68
C LEU A 109 -3.99 19.70 4.54
N VAL A 110 -4.95 19.40 5.41
CA VAL A 110 -5.43 20.36 6.39
C VAL A 110 -4.30 20.53 7.39
N ASN A 111 -3.64 21.70 7.36
CA ASN A 111 -2.73 22.05 8.44
C ASN A 111 -3.61 22.23 9.68
N ASP A 112 -3.55 21.26 10.58
CA ASP A 112 -3.99 21.43 11.96
C ASP A 112 -3.04 22.47 12.58
N VAL A 113 -3.34 23.74 12.35
CA VAL A 113 -2.73 24.87 13.05
C VAL A 113 -3.55 25.04 14.32
N ASP A 114 -3.20 24.24 15.33
CA ASP A 114 -3.41 24.60 16.74
C ASP A 114 -2.39 25.69 17.14
#